data_AF-A0A9E7C2P1-F1
#
_entry.id   AF-A0A9E7C2P1-F1
#
_cell.length_a   1.000
_cell.length_b   1.000
_cell.length_c   1.000
_cell.angle_alpha   90.00
_cell.angle_beta   90.00
_cell.angle_gamma   90.00
#
_symmetry.space_group_name_H-M   'P 1'
#
loop_
_entity.id
_entity.type
_entity.pdbx_description
1 polymer ?
#
loop_
_entity_poly.entity_id
_entity_poly.type
_entity_poly.pdbx_seq_one_letter_code
_entity_poly.pdbx_strand_id
1 'polypeptide(L)'
;MRRAALVTLFVVLLVGAFAMAKLLLRDRVAVTAVATPPPIITAEPLTLKPGQEACQREVPVDTTTRVVRIYSASPVPDVPRLRVTLRAPGWSQEALSPPGPGRGTGSDGIYDTPIDPPRRSVLATVCASSAGDRPAILAASLEDRVRARTKTLVDGRAIEPRLGIVLLEGPSRSTISRLRTVLDRAAFFQAPIVGWFSLALLLVLVVVAVPGAAVYATLRALRDDEDAATRR
;
A
#
# COMPACT_ATOMS: atom_id res chain seq x y z
N MET A 1 -36.75 -8.37 29.44
CA MET A 1 -36.01 -8.93 28.29
C MET A 1 -35.81 -7.94 27.14
N ARG A 2 -36.86 -7.29 26.60
CA ARG A 2 -36.72 -6.32 25.47
C ARG A 2 -35.71 -5.18 25.70
N ARG A 3 -35.69 -4.58 26.90
CA ARG A 3 -34.71 -3.51 27.24
C ARG A 3 -33.27 -4.03 27.24
N ALA A 4 -33.03 -5.23 27.75
CA ALA A 4 -31.70 -5.84 27.75
C ALA A 4 -31.22 -6.12 26.32
N ALA A 5 -32.08 -6.66 25.45
CA ALA A 5 -31.74 -6.90 24.04
C ALA A 5 -31.40 -5.60 23.29
N LEU A 6 -32.17 -4.52 23.50
CA LEU A 6 -31.88 -3.22 22.89
C LEU A 6 -30.56 -2.61 23.39
N VAL A 7 -30.28 -2.73 24.69
CA VAL A 7 -29.00 -2.28 25.26
C VAL A 7 -27.85 -3.08 24.68
N THR A 8 -27.96 -4.42 24.58
CA THR A 8 -26.92 -5.26 23.98
C THR A 8 -26.68 -4.89 22.51
N LEU A 9 -27.74 -4.72 21.71
CA LEU A 9 -27.62 -4.30 20.31
C LEU A 9 -26.92 -2.94 20.18
N PHE A 10 -27.34 -1.96 21.00
CA PHE A 10 -26.73 -0.64 21.00
C PHE A 10 -25.24 -0.70 21.37
N VAL A 11 -24.88 -1.48 22.39
CA VAL A 11 -23.48 -1.69 22.79
C VAL A 11 -22.68 -2.34 21.66
N VAL A 12 -23.22 -3.37 20.99
CA VAL A 12 -22.55 -4.01 19.84
C VAL A 12 -22.33 -3.03 18.70
N LEU A 13 -23.32 -2.21 18.35
CA LEU A 13 -23.20 -1.19 17.32
C LEU A 13 -22.16 -0.14 17.68
N LEU A 14 -22.12 0.30 18.95
CA LEU A 14 -21.18 1.31 19.42
C LEU A 14 -19.75 0.77 19.43
N VAL A 15 -19.54 -0.46 19.90
CA VAL A 15 -18.23 -1.15 19.84
C VAL A 15 -17.79 -1.35 18.40
N GLY A 16 -18.70 -1.77 17.51
CA GLY A 16 -18.43 -1.90 16.07
C GLY A 16 -18.03 -0.58 15.42
N ALA A 17 -18.76 0.50 15.70
CA ALA A 17 -18.45 1.84 15.22
C ALA A 17 -17.08 2.33 15.73
N PHE A 18 -16.78 2.10 17.01
CA PHE A 18 -15.49 2.47 17.59
C PHE A 18 -14.32 1.66 16.99
N ALA A 19 -14.49 0.35 16.82
CA ALA A 19 -13.49 -0.51 16.18
C ALA A 19 -13.24 -0.09 14.72
N MET A 20 -14.30 0.24 13.97
CA MET A 20 -14.21 0.74 12.60
C MET A 20 -13.52 2.10 12.56
N ALA A 21 -13.88 3.03 13.46
CA ALA A 21 -13.23 4.33 13.57
C ALA A 21 -11.73 4.17 13.86
N LYS A 22 -11.35 3.31 14.80
CA LYS A 22 -9.93 3.01 15.09
C LYS A 22 -9.22 2.44 13.86
N LEU A 23 -9.87 1.55 13.10
CA LEU A 23 -9.30 0.99 11.88
C LEU A 23 -9.12 2.02 10.76
N LEU A 24 -10.07 2.96 10.64
CA LEU A 24 -10.05 4.08 9.67
C LEU A 24 -9.01 5.15 10.05
N LEU A 25 -8.83 5.38 11.34
CA LEU A 25 -7.88 6.34 11.91
C LEU A 25 -6.44 5.79 12.01
N ARG A 26 -6.21 4.51 11.71
CA ARG A 26 -4.84 3.97 11.63
C ARG A 26 -4.09 4.64 10.50
N ASP A 27 -2.91 5.17 10.82
CA ASP A 27 -1.99 5.73 9.85
C ASP A 27 -1.59 4.67 8.83
N ARG A 28 -1.89 4.94 7.56
CA ARG A 28 -1.46 4.12 6.43
C ARG A 28 -0.51 4.94 5.57
N VAL A 29 0.60 4.32 5.21
CA VAL A 29 1.55 4.91 4.26
C VAL A 29 0.82 5.07 2.92
N ALA A 30 0.83 6.27 2.34
CA ALA A 30 0.36 6.40 0.96
C ALA A 30 1.38 5.79 0.05
N VAL A 31 0.85 5.11 -0.95
CA VAL A 31 1.58 4.80 -2.15
C VAL A 31 1.22 5.86 -3.19
N THR A 32 2.20 6.66 -3.61
CA THR A 32 2.04 7.62 -4.72
C THR A 32 2.05 6.89 -6.06
N ALA A 33 2.98 5.96 -6.20
CA ALA A 33 3.14 5.16 -7.39
C ALA A 33 3.73 3.81 -7.02
N VAL A 34 3.30 2.79 -7.74
CA VAL A 34 3.92 1.47 -7.74
C VAL A 34 4.52 1.29 -9.12
N ALA A 35 5.85 1.37 -9.23
CA ALA A 35 6.51 1.10 -10.51
C ALA A 35 6.46 -0.41 -10.79
N THR A 36 6.83 -1.18 -9.77
CA THR A 36 6.81 -2.65 -9.78
C THR A 36 6.33 -3.09 -8.39
N PRO A 37 5.13 -3.69 -8.26
CA PRO A 37 4.66 -4.20 -6.97
C PRO A 37 5.63 -5.25 -6.42
N PRO A 38 5.71 -5.40 -5.09
CA PRO A 38 6.48 -6.49 -4.49
C PRO A 38 5.93 -7.84 -4.97
N PRO A 39 6.81 -8.86 -5.13
CA PRO A 39 6.37 -10.22 -5.41
C PRO A 39 5.47 -10.73 -4.29
N ILE A 40 4.41 -11.47 -4.63
CA ILE A 40 3.53 -12.11 -3.62
C ILE A 40 3.86 -13.60 -3.50
N ILE A 41 4.30 -14.24 -4.59
CA ILE A 41 4.57 -15.68 -4.62
C ILE A 41 6.07 -15.94 -4.53
N THR A 42 6.84 -15.43 -5.49
CA THR A 42 8.28 -15.71 -5.60
C THR A 42 9.07 -14.42 -5.75
N ALA A 43 9.92 -14.16 -4.76
CA ALA A 43 10.94 -13.11 -4.85
C ALA A 43 12.20 -13.69 -5.47
N GLU A 44 12.58 -13.18 -6.64
CA GLU A 44 13.83 -13.55 -7.30
C GLU A 44 14.96 -12.65 -6.75
N PRO A 45 16.01 -13.22 -6.13
CA PRO A 45 17.08 -12.42 -5.57
C PRO A 45 17.94 -11.79 -6.69
N LEU A 46 17.98 -10.46 -6.70
CA LEU A 46 18.86 -9.67 -7.58
C LEU A 46 20.08 -9.20 -6.80
N THR A 47 21.22 -9.87 -6.99
CA THR A 47 22.48 -9.50 -6.35
C THR A 47 23.20 -8.41 -7.14
N LEU A 48 23.40 -7.25 -6.52
CA LEU A 48 24.21 -6.15 -7.02
C LEU A 48 25.60 -6.21 -6.40
N LYS A 49 26.63 -6.31 -7.23
CA LYS A 49 28.02 -6.18 -6.78
C LYS A 49 28.31 -4.76 -6.29
N PRO A 50 29.37 -4.54 -5.49
CA PRO A 50 29.85 -3.20 -5.20
C PRO A 50 30.07 -2.39 -6.48
N GLY A 51 29.53 -1.18 -6.54
CA GLY A 51 29.60 -0.29 -7.71
C GLY A 51 28.62 -0.60 -8.86
N GLN A 52 27.94 -1.75 -8.82
CA GLN A 52 26.92 -2.10 -9.81
C GLN A 52 25.61 -1.38 -9.53
N GLU A 53 24.92 -0.93 -10.59
CA GLU A 53 23.63 -0.26 -10.48
C GLU A 53 22.50 -1.03 -11.17
N ALA A 54 21.34 -1.11 -10.52
CA ALA A 54 20.09 -1.57 -11.10
C ALA A 54 19.12 -0.40 -11.27
N CYS A 55 18.74 -0.11 -12.51
CA CYS A 55 17.91 1.02 -12.89
C CYS A 55 16.55 0.59 -13.43
N GLN A 56 15.51 1.36 -13.15
CA GLN A 56 14.23 1.35 -13.88
C GLN A 56 13.99 2.74 -14.48
N ARG A 57 13.66 2.79 -15.77
CA ARG A 57 13.34 4.02 -16.48
C ARG A 57 11.84 4.32 -16.41
N GLU A 58 11.45 5.56 -16.71
CA GLU A 58 10.06 5.98 -16.81
C GLU A 58 9.21 5.73 -15.56
N VAL A 59 9.84 5.83 -14.38
CA VAL A 59 9.16 5.71 -13.10
C VAL A 59 8.45 7.03 -12.78
N PRO A 60 7.12 7.06 -12.62
CA PRO A 60 6.41 8.30 -12.31
C PRO A 60 6.67 8.74 -10.87
N VAL A 61 7.28 9.91 -10.69
CA VAL A 61 7.56 10.55 -9.40
C VAL A 61 6.66 11.77 -9.26
N ASP A 62 5.86 11.82 -8.21
CA ASP A 62 4.96 12.95 -7.94
C ASP A 62 5.64 13.99 -7.02
N THR A 63 5.10 15.21 -7.01
CA THR A 63 5.43 16.29 -6.07
C THR A 63 5.24 15.93 -4.60
N THR A 64 4.48 14.88 -4.29
CA THR A 64 4.26 14.39 -2.93
C THR A 64 5.17 13.22 -2.54
N THR A 65 5.91 12.63 -3.49
CA THR A 65 6.78 11.47 -3.24
C THR A 65 7.98 11.88 -2.38
N ARG A 66 8.16 11.22 -1.24
CA ARG A 66 9.25 11.51 -0.30
C ARG A 66 10.10 10.30 0.06
N VAL A 67 9.67 9.09 -0.29
CA VAL A 67 10.41 7.88 0.03
C VAL A 67 10.39 6.95 -1.18
N VAL A 68 11.56 6.44 -1.53
CA VAL A 68 11.73 5.33 -2.47
C VAL A 68 11.89 4.06 -1.65
N ARG A 69 10.90 3.20 -1.71
CA ARG A 69 10.91 1.88 -1.08
C ARG A 69 11.41 0.83 -2.06
N ILE A 70 12.48 0.15 -1.69
CA ILE A 70 13.03 -1.01 -2.40
C ILE A 70 13.07 -2.19 -1.43
N TYR A 71 12.76 -3.39 -1.90
CA TYR A 71 12.72 -4.58 -1.04
C TYR A 71 14.07 -5.30 -1.06
N SER A 72 14.51 -5.76 0.11
CA SER A 72 15.67 -6.64 0.27
C SER A 72 15.24 -8.09 0.09
N ALA A 73 16.05 -8.88 -0.61
CA ALA A 73 15.93 -10.34 -0.65
C ALA A 73 17.07 -11.03 0.14
N SER A 74 17.81 -10.27 0.96
CA SER A 74 18.83 -10.83 1.82
C SER A 74 18.20 -11.78 2.85
N PRO A 75 18.73 -13.01 3.02
CA PRO A 75 18.25 -13.94 4.05
C PRO A 75 18.72 -13.53 5.46
N VAL A 76 19.63 -12.57 5.57
CA VAL A 76 20.21 -12.09 6.83
C VAL A 76 19.97 -10.58 7.02
N PRO A 77 19.82 -10.11 8.27
CA PRO A 77 19.53 -8.70 8.56
C PRO A 77 20.74 -7.78 8.35
N ASP A 78 21.95 -8.34 8.30
CA ASP A 78 23.17 -7.56 8.03
C ASP A 78 23.30 -7.29 6.53
N VAL A 79 22.79 -6.12 6.11
CA VAL A 79 22.76 -5.68 4.71
C VAL A 79 23.50 -4.36 4.55
N PRO A 80 24.11 -4.08 3.38
CA PRO A 80 24.69 -2.77 3.12
C PRO A 80 23.60 -1.71 2.99
N ARG A 81 23.99 -0.45 3.19
CA ARG A 81 23.14 0.68 2.84
C ARG A 81 22.94 0.71 1.33
N LEU A 82 21.79 1.21 0.90
CA LEU A 82 21.45 1.35 -0.52
C LEU A 82 21.58 2.82 -0.92
N ARG A 83 22.37 3.10 -1.95
CA ARG A 83 22.36 4.39 -2.65
C ARG A 83 21.31 4.35 -3.73
N VAL A 84 20.37 5.29 -3.66
CA VAL A 84 19.30 5.47 -4.65
C VAL A 84 19.54 6.79 -5.36
N THR A 85 19.59 6.75 -6.69
CA THR A 85 19.66 7.95 -7.54
C THR A 85 18.40 8.05 -8.39
N LEU A 86 17.87 9.26 -8.52
CA LEU A 86 16.72 9.58 -9.34
C LEU A 86 17.13 10.66 -10.34
N ARG A 87 16.86 10.45 -11.62
CA ARG A 87 17.23 11.39 -12.70
C ARG A 87 16.05 11.63 -13.63
N ALA A 88 15.71 12.89 -13.86
CA ALA A 88 14.71 13.33 -14.85
C ALA A 88 15.17 14.66 -15.50
N PRO A 89 14.57 15.08 -16.63
CA PRO A 89 14.88 16.38 -17.23
C PRO A 89 14.63 17.55 -16.25
N GLY A 90 15.71 18.23 -15.85
CA GLY A 90 15.67 19.37 -14.92
C GLY A 90 15.53 19.02 -13.45
N TRP A 91 15.66 17.74 -13.06
CA TRP A 91 15.62 17.31 -11.66
C TRP A 91 16.45 16.04 -11.45
N SER A 92 17.31 16.05 -10.42
CA SER A 92 18.09 14.89 -10.02
C SER A 92 18.22 14.87 -8.50
N GLN A 93 18.21 13.68 -7.92
CA GLN A 93 18.40 13.47 -6.49
C GLN A 93 19.26 12.23 -6.26
N GLU A 94 20.12 12.29 -5.26
CA GLU A 94 20.81 11.12 -4.70
C GLU A 94 20.52 11.04 -3.21
N ALA A 95 20.26 9.84 -2.72
CA ALA A 95 20.00 9.59 -1.32
C ALA A 95 20.52 8.22 -0.88
N LEU A 96 20.79 8.09 0.40
CA LEU A 96 21.19 6.84 1.03
C LEU A 96 20.08 6.33 1.94
N SER A 97 19.85 5.02 1.94
CA SER A 97 18.96 4.39 2.92
C SER A 97 19.41 4.70 4.36
N PRO A 98 18.49 4.73 5.35
CA PRO A 98 18.83 4.96 6.74
C PRO A 98 19.92 3.98 7.25
N PRO A 99 20.84 4.43 8.12
CA PRO A 99 21.87 3.57 8.71
C PRO A 99 21.32 2.71 9.86
N GLY A 100 22.05 1.65 10.21
CA GLY A 100 21.81 0.84 11.41
C GLY A 100 20.71 -0.24 11.27
N PRO A 101 20.45 -1.00 12.33
CA PRO A 101 19.31 -1.91 12.38
C PRO A 101 18.02 -1.13 12.64
N GLY A 102 16.94 -1.50 11.97
CA GLY A 102 15.65 -0.85 12.18
C GLY A 102 14.76 -0.86 10.94
N ARG A 103 13.65 -0.13 11.05
CA ARG A 103 12.66 -0.03 9.98
C ARG A 103 13.23 0.72 8.78
N GLY A 104 13.11 0.15 7.58
CA GLY A 104 13.50 0.82 6.35
C GLY A 104 15.01 0.85 6.10
N THR A 105 15.81 0.12 6.88
CA THR A 105 17.27 0.08 6.71
C THR A 105 17.72 -1.07 5.80
N GLY A 106 16.80 -1.95 5.41
CA GLY A 106 17.01 -3.18 4.66
C GLY A 106 17.06 -4.42 5.55
N SER A 107 17.39 -4.25 6.83
CA SER A 107 17.44 -5.33 7.83
C SER A 107 16.06 -5.94 8.14
N ASP A 108 15.00 -5.18 7.92
CA ASP A 108 13.59 -5.57 8.02
C ASP A 108 13.00 -6.04 6.67
N GLY A 109 13.86 -6.29 5.68
CA GLY A 109 13.45 -6.64 4.31
C GLY A 109 13.12 -5.43 3.44
N ILE A 110 13.27 -4.20 3.92
CA ILE A 110 12.83 -2.99 3.22
C ILE A 110 13.85 -1.87 3.35
N TYR A 111 14.22 -1.25 2.23
CA TYR A 111 14.96 0.01 2.16
C TYR A 111 14.00 1.17 1.92
N ASP A 112 13.78 2.02 2.92
CA ASP A 112 13.00 3.26 2.80
C ASP A 112 13.95 4.45 2.64
N THR A 113 14.34 4.75 1.41
CA THR A 113 15.30 5.83 1.13
C THR A 113 14.56 7.18 1.01
N PRO A 114 14.80 8.15 1.91
CA PRO A 114 14.15 9.45 1.86
C PRO A 114 14.68 10.27 0.68
N ILE A 115 13.80 10.99 -0.01
CA ILE A 115 14.10 11.84 -1.17
C ILE A 115 13.38 13.18 -1.08
N ASP A 116 13.95 14.19 -1.71
CA ASP A 116 13.25 15.45 -1.96
C ASP A 116 12.38 15.33 -3.22
N PRO A 117 11.10 15.73 -3.17
CA PRO A 117 10.22 15.58 -4.32
C PRO A 117 10.59 16.57 -5.42
N PRO A 118 10.28 16.25 -6.68
CA PRO A 118 10.36 17.22 -7.77
C PRO A 118 9.30 18.33 -7.59
N ARG A 119 9.54 19.51 -8.18
CA ARG A 119 8.59 20.64 -8.15
C ARG A 119 7.31 20.39 -8.97
N ARG A 120 7.34 19.41 -9.87
CA ARG A 120 6.24 18.96 -10.73
C ARG A 120 6.34 17.45 -10.91
N SER A 121 5.26 16.78 -11.24
CA SER A 121 5.30 15.33 -11.52
C SER A 121 6.16 15.06 -12.77
N VAL A 122 7.05 14.06 -12.69
CA VAL A 122 8.02 13.71 -13.75
C VAL A 122 8.12 12.20 -13.95
N LEU A 123 8.63 11.79 -15.11
CA LEU A 123 9.07 10.41 -15.35
C LEU A 123 10.59 10.36 -15.12
N ALA A 124 11.01 9.67 -14.07
CA ALA A 124 12.40 9.57 -13.66
C ALA A 124 13.00 8.20 -14.00
N THR A 125 14.32 8.16 -14.12
CA THR A 125 15.10 6.93 -13.98
C THR A 125 15.50 6.77 -12.53
N VAL A 126 15.12 5.66 -11.91
CA VAL A 126 15.46 5.32 -10.52
C VAL A 126 16.49 4.20 -10.54
N CYS A 127 17.68 4.46 -10.02
CA CYS A 127 18.74 3.47 -9.90
C CYS A 127 19.05 3.19 -8.43
N ALA A 128 19.35 1.94 -8.13
CA ALA A 128 19.81 1.48 -6.83
C ALA A 128 21.19 0.83 -6.96
N SER A 129 22.07 1.11 -6.01
CA SER A 129 23.42 0.55 -5.94
C SER A 129 23.82 0.34 -4.48
N SER A 130 24.71 -0.62 -4.22
CA SER A 130 25.25 -0.79 -2.86
C SER A 130 26.11 0.41 -2.47
N ALA A 131 25.86 0.97 -1.28
CA ALA A 131 26.69 2.00 -0.68
C ALA A 131 27.76 1.35 0.22
N GLY A 132 28.81 0.82 -0.41
CA GLY A 132 29.97 0.22 0.25
C GLY A 132 30.56 -0.95 -0.54
N ASP A 133 31.45 -1.71 0.10
CA ASP A 133 32.20 -2.81 -0.52
C ASP A 133 31.48 -4.17 -0.45
N ARG A 134 30.26 -4.20 0.08
CA ARG A 134 29.45 -5.42 0.20
C ARG A 134 28.38 -5.48 -0.89
N PRO A 135 28.02 -6.67 -1.40
CA PRO A 135 26.93 -6.81 -2.35
C PRO A 135 25.58 -6.52 -1.67
N ALA A 136 24.66 -5.93 -2.42
CA ALA A 136 23.26 -5.77 -2.00
C ALA A 136 22.41 -6.86 -2.67
N ILE A 137 21.51 -7.52 -1.93
CA ILE A 137 20.60 -8.53 -2.48
C ILE A 137 19.19 -7.94 -2.44
N LEU A 138 18.66 -7.57 -3.60
CA LEU A 138 17.37 -6.91 -3.74
C LEU A 138 16.30 -7.90 -4.19
N ALA A 139 15.05 -7.70 -3.77
CA ALA A 139 13.94 -8.51 -4.24
C ALA A 139 13.46 -8.01 -5.61
N ALA A 140 13.52 -8.89 -6.60
CA ALA A 140 12.93 -8.71 -7.91
C ALA A 140 11.73 -9.67 -8.10
N SER A 141 10.93 -9.42 -9.13
CA SER A 141 9.78 -10.25 -9.47
C SER A 141 9.82 -10.68 -10.94
N LEU A 142 9.50 -11.95 -11.18
CA LEU A 142 9.24 -12.55 -12.50
C LEU A 142 7.74 -12.68 -12.80
N GLU A 143 6.87 -12.22 -11.89
CA GLU A 143 5.43 -12.45 -12.03
C GLU A 143 4.85 -11.71 -13.25
N ASP A 144 4.18 -12.43 -14.15
CA ASP A 144 3.61 -11.90 -15.39
C ASP A 144 2.54 -10.80 -15.17
N ARG A 145 1.83 -10.83 -14.04
CA ARG A 145 0.90 -9.75 -13.67
C ARG A 145 1.62 -8.41 -13.47
N VAL A 146 2.93 -8.47 -13.29
CA VAL A 146 3.85 -7.34 -13.20
C VAL A 146 4.52 -7.10 -14.54
N ARG A 147 3.79 -7.29 -15.65
CA ARG A 147 4.13 -6.69 -16.95
C ARG A 147 3.98 -5.15 -16.89
N ALA A 148 4.67 -4.51 -15.96
CA ALA A 148 4.94 -3.08 -16.01
C ALA A 148 5.63 -2.77 -17.35
N ARG A 149 5.50 -1.55 -17.86
CA ARG A 149 6.18 -1.19 -19.11
C ARG A 149 7.70 -1.06 -18.93
N THR A 150 8.16 -0.99 -17.69
CA THR A 150 9.53 -0.67 -17.32
C THR A 150 10.34 -1.95 -17.10
N LYS A 151 11.44 -2.09 -17.84
CA LYS A 151 12.44 -3.16 -17.65
C LYS A 151 13.47 -2.71 -16.61
N THR A 152 14.00 -3.66 -15.83
CA THR A 152 15.16 -3.39 -14.98
C THR A 152 16.43 -3.52 -15.81
N LEU A 153 17.32 -2.55 -15.70
CA LEU A 153 18.63 -2.56 -16.35
C LEU A 153 19.70 -2.69 -15.29
N VAL A 154 20.62 -3.63 -15.44
CA VAL A 154 21.81 -3.75 -14.60
C VAL A 154 23.01 -3.31 -15.43
N ASP A 155 23.68 -2.24 -15.01
CA ASP A 155 24.77 -1.58 -15.76
C ASP A 155 24.41 -1.35 -17.24
N GLY A 156 23.17 -0.89 -17.47
CA GLY A 156 22.62 -0.63 -18.81
C GLY A 156 22.11 -1.85 -19.59
N ARG A 157 22.27 -3.08 -19.07
CA ARG A 157 21.77 -4.30 -19.71
C ARG A 157 20.42 -4.70 -19.14
N ALA A 158 19.41 -4.85 -19.99
CA ALA A 158 18.08 -5.29 -19.56
C ALA A 158 18.14 -6.73 -19.02
N ILE A 159 17.54 -6.94 -17.86
CA ILE A 159 17.33 -8.26 -17.26
C ILE A 159 15.83 -8.56 -17.16
N GLU A 160 15.48 -9.84 -17.05
CA GLU A 160 14.09 -10.29 -16.96
C GLU A 160 13.43 -9.99 -15.60
N PRO A 161 14.09 -10.25 -14.45
CA PRO A 161 13.52 -9.90 -13.15
C PRO A 161 13.36 -8.38 -12.99
N ARG A 162 12.21 -7.95 -12.48
CA ARG A 162 11.91 -6.54 -12.27
C ARG A 162 12.13 -6.17 -10.81
N LEU A 163 12.99 -5.19 -10.57
CA LEU A 163 13.24 -4.65 -9.23
C LEU A 163 11.93 -4.10 -8.60
N GLY A 164 11.58 -4.54 -7.40
CA GLY A 164 10.41 -4.02 -6.68
C GLY A 164 10.65 -2.59 -6.17
N ILE A 165 10.08 -1.59 -6.85
CA ILE A 165 10.17 -0.18 -6.48
C ILE A 165 8.78 0.38 -6.19
N VAL A 166 8.61 0.90 -4.98
CA VAL A 166 7.39 1.58 -4.53
C VAL A 166 7.75 3.00 -4.12
N LEU A 167 6.99 3.98 -4.62
CA LEU A 167 7.16 5.38 -4.28
C LEU A 167 6.09 5.79 -3.30
N LEU A 168 6.51 6.26 -2.13
CA LEU A 168 5.62 6.58 -1.02
C LEU A 168 5.55 8.09 -0.82
N GLU A 169 4.39 8.56 -0.37
CA GLU A 169 4.32 9.91 0.21
C GLU A 169 5.16 9.94 1.49
N GLY A 170 5.51 11.14 1.95
CA GLY A 170 6.19 11.35 3.22
C GLY A 170 5.41 10.86 4.45
N PRO A 171 5.85 11.25 5.67
CA PRO A 171 5.23 10.77 6.90
C PRO A 171 3.70 10.86 6.84
N SER A 172 3.08 9.79 7.33
CA SER A 172 1.66 9.46 7.17
C SER A 172 0.77 10.67 7.35
N ARG A 173 0.08 11.06 6.27
CA ARG A 173 -1.05 11.97 6.39
C ARG A 173 -2.26 11.17 6.86
N SER A 174 -3.04 11.75 7.77
CA SER A 174 -4.25 11.09 8.25
C SER A 174 -5.20 10.77 7.10
N THR A 175 -5.91 9.65 7.17
CA THR A 175 -6.90 9.22 6.19
C THR A 175 -7.94 10.31 5.89
N ILE A 176 -8.25 11.14 6.89
CA ILE A 176 -9.19 12.26 6.77
C ILE A 176 -8.71 13.29 5.72
N SER A 177 -7.40 13.58 5.70
CA SER A 177 -6.85 14.50 4.70
C SER A 177 -7.01 13.99 3.25
N ARG A 178 -7.11 12.67 3.07
CA ARG A 178 -7.36 12.03 1.77
C ARG A 178 -8.83 11.87 1.44
N LEU A 179 -9.73 11.97 2.42
CA LEU A 179 -11.16 11.80 2.20
C LEU A 179 -11.65 12.76 1.11
N ARG A 180 -11.15 14.01 1.11
CA ARG A 180 -11.46 14.98 0.06
C ARG A 180 -11.02 14.50 -1.32
N THR A 181 -9.77 14.05 -1.49
CA THR A 181 -9.27 13.54 -2.78
C THR A 181 -10.03 12.28 -3.23
N VAL A 182 -10.42 11.41 -2.30
CA VAL A 182 -11.23 10.22 -2.63
C VAL A 182 -12.63 10.64 -3.07
N LEU A 183 -13.27 11.59 -2.38
CA LEU A 183 -14.57 12.12 -2.76
C LEU A 183 -14.51 12.86 -4.11
N ASP A 184 -13.47 13.66 -4.36
CA ASP A 184 -13.26 14.34 -5.63
C ASP A 184 -13.12 13.31 -6.77
N ARG A 185 -12.31 12.26 -6.58
CA ARG A 185 -12.17 11.18 -7.57
C ARG A 185 -13.45 10.37 -7.73
N ALA A 186 -14.17 10.09 -6.65
CA ALA A 186 -15.46 9.39 -6.71
C ALA A 186 -16.53 10.21 -7.44
N ALA A 187 -16.50 11.54 -7.29
CA ALA A 187 -17.39 12.44 -8.03
C ALA A 187 -17.12 12.42 -9.54
N PHE A 188 -15.88 12.15 -9.98
CA PHE A 188 -15.59 11.94 -11.41
C PHE A 188 -16.17 10.63 -11.97
N PHE A 189 -16.47 9.65 -11.11
CA PHE A 189 -17.15 8.40 -11.51
C PHE A 189 -18.68 8.51 -11.51
N GLN A 190 -19.22 9.74 -11.59
CA GLN A 190 -20.64 9.94 -11.89
C GLN A 190 -20.94 9.42 -13.30
N ALA A 191 -21.22 8.13 -13.41
CA ALA A 191 -21.93 7.61 -14.57
C ALA A 191 -23.23 8.42 -14.69
N PRO A 192 -23.56 8.99 -15.86
CA PRO A 192 -24.71 9.88 -16.02
C PRO A 192 -26.05 9.23 -15.62
N ILE A 193 -26.09 7.91 -15.51
CA ILE A 193 -27.24 7.10 -15.07
C ILE A 193 -27.37 7.01 -13.54
N VAL A 194 -26.26 7.13 -12.79
CA VAL A 194 -26.24 7.00 -11.32
C VAL A 194 -26.37 8.39 -10.71
N GLY A 195 -27.58 8.96 -10.80
CA GLY A 195 -27.88 10.26 -10.20
C GLY A 195 -27.83 10.21 -8.67
N TRP A 196 -27.74 11.38 -8.02
CA TRP A 196 -27.70 11.52 -6.55
C TRP A 196 -28.75 10.68 -5.82
N PHE A 197 -29.94 10.53 -6.40
CA PHE A 197 -31.02 9.71 -5.85
C PHE A 197 -30.65 8.23 -5.71
N SER A 198 -29.98 7.66 -6.72
CA SER A 198 -29.55 6.25 -6.68
C SER A 198 -28.47 6.00 -5.62
N LEU A 199 -27.55 6.95 -5.43
CA LEU A 199 -26.56 6.91 -4.35
C LEU A 199 -27.21 7.05 -2.98
N ALA A 200 -28.18 7.95 -2.83
CA ALA A 200 -28.95 8.10 -1.60
C ALA A 200 -29.73 6.82 -1.27
N LEU A 201 -30.38 6.22 -2.27
CA LEU A 201 -31.08 4.95 -2.13
C LEU A 201 -30.12 3.81 -1.74
N LEU A 202 -28.95 3.72 -2.38
CA LEU A 202 -27.93 2.74 -2.04
C LEU A 202 -27.41 2.95 -0.61
N LEU A 203 -27.18 4.21 -0.21
CA LEU A 203 -26.75 4.54 1.15
C LEU A 203 -27.80 4.11 2.17
N VAL A 204 -29.08 4.44 1.93
CA VAL A 204 -30.19 4.02 2.79
C VAL A 204 -30.27 2.49 2.83
N LEU A 205 -30.17 1.83 1.68
CA LEU A 205 -30.15 0.38 1.59
C LEU A 205 -29.01 -0.20 2.42
N VAL A 206 -27.79 0.29 2.31
CA VAL A 206 -26.64 -0.21 3.09
C VAL A 206 -26.82 0.07 4.58
N VAL A 207 -27.22 1.29 4.94
CA VAL A 207 -27.40 1.71 6.33
C VAL A 207 -28.55 0.99 7.01
N VAL A 208 -29.58 0.55 6.28
CA VAL A 208 -30.74 -0.16 6.84
C VAL A 208 -30.61 -1.67 6.68
N ALA A 209 -30.24 -2.17 5.50
CA ALA A 209 -30.20 -3.60 5.20
C ALA A 209 -29.06 -4.31 5.93
N VAL A 210 -27.90 -3.69 6.14
CA VAL A 210 -26.81 -4.34 6.90
C VAL A 210 -27.21 -4.57 8.37
N PRO A 211 -27.64 -3.57 9.15
CA PRO A 211 -28.11 -3.82 10.51
C PRO A 211 -29.40 -4.64 10.54
N GLY A 212 -30.30 -4.44 9.57
CA GLY A 212 -31.51 -5.25 9.43
C GLY A 212 -31.22 -6.73 9.23
N ALA A 213 -30.28 -7.07 8.34
CA ALA A 213 -29.82 -8.44 8.11
C ALA A 213 -29.13 -9.03 9.34
N ALA A 214 -28.32 -8.23 10.06
CA ALA A 214 -27.69 -8.67 11.30
C ALA A 214 -28.74 -9.03 12.36
N VAL A 215 -29.72 -8.15 12.59
CA VAL A 215 -30.83 -8.40 13.53
C VAL A 215 -31.66 -9.60 13.10
N TYR A 216 -32.00 -9.70 11.81
CA TYR A 216 -32.75 -10.83 11.27
C TYR A 216 -32.01 -12.16 11.47
N ALA A 217 -30.69 -12.20 11.21
CA ALA A 217 -29.87 -13.38 11.41
C ALA A 217 -29.85 -13.82 12.88
N THR A 218 -29.73 -12.87 13.82
CA THR A 218 -29.80 -13.18 15.26
C THR A 218 -31.17 -13.71 15.68
N LEU A 219 -32.26 -13.08 15.22
CA LEU A 219 -33.61 -13.54 15.54
C LEU A 219 -33.91 -14.91 14.95
N ARG A 220 -33.38 -15.21 13.77
CA ARG A 220 -33.52 -16.53 13.15
C ARG A 220 -32.77 -17.59 13.94
N ALA A 221 -31.52 -17.32 14.32
CA ALA A 221 -30.72 -18.24 15.14
C ALA A 221 -31.41 -18.61 16.46
N LEU A 222 -32.04 -17.64 17.13
CA LEU A 222 -32.77 -17.89 18.38
C LEU A 222 -34.00 -18.79 18.19
N ARG A 223 -34.70 -18.69 17.06
CA ARG A 223 -35.86 -19.56 16.76
C ARG A 223 -35.44 -20.99 16.47
N ASP A 224 -34.34 -21.15 15.74
CA ASP A 224 -33.81 -22.48 15.41
C ASP A 224 -33.39 -23.25 16.69
N ASP A 225 -32.91 -22.54 17.73
CA ASP A 225 -32.57 -23.12 19.04
C ASP A 225 -33.81 -23.60 19.84
N GLU A 226 -34.93 -22.85 19.78
CA GLU A 226 -36.20 -23.22 20.45
C GLU A 226 -36.82 -24.49 19.83
N ASP A 227 -36.81 -24.59 18.49
CA ASP A 227 -37.30 -25.76 17.77
C ASP A 227 -36.46 -27.02 18.07
N ALA A 228 -35.14 -26.85 18.23
CA ALA A 228 -34.23 -27.93 18.60
C ALA A 228 -34.46 -28.42 20.04
N ALA A 229 -34.79 -27.52 20.97
CA ALA A 229 -35.10 -27.88 22.36
C ALA A 229 -36.42 -28.67 22.47
N THR A 230 -37.42 -28.35 21.65
CA THR A 230 -38.75 -28.98 21.69
C THR A 230 -38.76 -30.42 21.13
N ARG A 231 -37.75 -30.79 20.33
CA ARG A 231 -37.61 -32.15 19.77
C ARG A 231 -36.88 -33.14 20.68
N ARG A 232 -36.28 -32.68 21.78
CA ARG A 232 -35.62 -33.53 22.78
C ARG A 232 -36.59 -33.91 23.88
#